data_AF-A0A356T2J9-F1
#
_entry.id   AF-A0A356T2J9-F1
#
_cell.length_a   1.000
_cell.length_b   1.000
_cell.length_c   1.000
_cell.angle_alpha   90.00
_cell.angle_beta   90.00
_cell.angle_gamma   90.00
#
_symmetry.space_group_name_H-M   'P 1'
#
loop_
_entity.id
_entity.type
_entity.pdbx_description
1 polymer ?
#
loop_
_entity_poly.entity_id
_entity_poly.type
_entity_poly.pdbx_seq_one_letter_code
_entity_poly.pdbx_strand_id
1 'polypeptide(L)'
;MPKNSATWRQKRDPLFRGDGDPVASVDPKAHPSIVRHVLYLGGPGRSTPYHSTSEEREVAAMFAKRGRVWRTAVSRAKAQQVEHISRLDLLGLLKGKGHGAAKWKSAFEVLQARRYVERWSEHLLSYRKLDDEARASEAARQIFE
;
A
#
# COMPACT_ATOMS: atom_id res chain seq x y z
N MET A 1 4.24 23.27 16.26
CA MET A 1 4.90 23.02 14.96
C MET A 1 5.07 21.52 14.82
N PRO A 2 4.70 20.88 13.71
CA PRO A 2 4.99 19.45 13.54
C PRO A 2 6.53 19.31 13.53
N LYS A 3 7.06 18.46 14.41
CA LYS A 3 8.49 18.12 14.44
C LYS A 3 8.88 17.65 13.04
N ASN A 4 9.98 18.17 12.49
CA ASN A 4 10.60 17.68 11.25
C ASN A 4 10.70 16.15 11.33
N SER A 5 9.79 15.43 10.68
CA SER A 5 9.94 14.00 10.47
C SER A 5 11.15 13.85 9.56
N ALA A 6 12.15 13.10 10.02
CA ALA A 6 13.30 12.79 9.20
C ALA A 6 12.82 12.21 7.87
N THR A 7 13.35 12.70 6.74
CA THR A 7 13.00 12.19 5.41
C THR A 7 13.20 10.67 5.39
N TRP A 8 12.11 9.92 5.19
CA TRP A 8 12.13 8.46 5.12
C TRP A 8 13.04 7.98 3.97
N ARG A 9 13.87 6.96 4.23
CA ARG A 9 14.88 6.45 3.29
C ARG A 9 14.59 5.01 2.89
N GLN A 10 14.26 4.82 1.62
CA GLN A 10 13.87 3.52 1.04
C GLN A 10 14.81 2.33 1.34
N LYS A 11 16.12 2.58 1.45
CA LYS A 11 17.12 1.51 1.68
C LYS A 11 17.29 1.13 3.16
N ARG A 12 16.81 1.96 4.10
CA ARG A 12 17.16 1.85 5.52
C ARG A 12 15.94 1.81 6.42
N ASP A 13 14.96 2.66 6.14
CA ASP A 13 13.84 2.87 7.02
C ASP A 13 12.72 1.85 6.68
N PRO A 14 12.05 1.28 7.69
CA PRO A 14 11.02 0.29 7.47
C PRO A 14 9.72 0.90 6.94
N LEU A 15 8.81 0.04 6.51
CA LEU A 15 7.40 0.37 6.29
C LEU A 15 6.55 -0.47 7.25
N PHE A 16 5.37 0.06 7.61
CA PHE A 16 4.47 -0.55 8.57
C PHE A 16 3.09 -0.79 7.97
N ARG A 17 2.41 -1.85 8.38
CA ARG A 17 1.05 -2.16 7.97
C ARG A 17 0.24 -2.59 9.19
N GLY A 18 -0.89 -1.94 9.42
CA GLY A 18 -1.90 -2.48 10.32
C GLY A 18 -2.75 -3.48 9.57
N ASP A 19 -2.84 -4.71 10.07
CA ASP A 19 -3.69 -5.75 9.48
C ASP A 19 -4.13 -6.77 10.52
N GLY A 20 -4.93 -7.75 10.09
CA GLY A 20 -5.20 -8.97 10.84
C GLY A 20 -3.94 -9.78 11.16
N ASP A 21 -4.11 -10.85 11.93
CA ASP A 21 -3.09 -11.86 12.16
C ASP A 21 -3.66 -13.24 11.77
N PRO A 22 -3.27 -13.83 10.62
CA PRO A 22 -2.20 -13.39 9.71
C PRO A 22 -2.57 -12.17 8.84
N VAL A 23 -1.56 -11.60 8.14
CA VAL A 23 -1.77 -10.54 7.12
C VAL A 23 -2.79 -11.00 6.07
N ALA A 24 -3.60 -10.06 5.56
CA ALA A 24 -4.63 -10.38 4.59
C ALA A 24 -4.03 -10.98 3.30
N SER A 25 -4.79 -11.88 2.65
CA SER A 25 -4.41 -12.38 1.33
C SER A 25 -4.57 -11.29 0.27
N VAL A 26 -3.83 -11.46 -0.82
CA VAL A 26 -3.86 -10.59 -2.00
C VAL A 26 -4.09 -11.45 -3.22
N ASP A 27 -4.88 -10.93 -4.14
CA ASP A 27 -5.12 -11.55 -5.43
C ASP A 27 -4.42 -10.69 -6.49
N PRO A 28 -3.33 -11.17 -7.11
CA PRO A 28 -2.56 -10.37 -8.04
C PRO A 28 -3.29 -10.08 -9.36
N LYS A 29 -4.37 -10.81 -9.67
CA LYS A 29 -5.22 -10.63 -10.85
C LYS A 29 -6.44 -9.74 -10.57
N ALA A 30 -6.62 -9.32 -9.31
CA ALA A 30 -7.68 -8.41 -8.92
C ALA A 30 -7.59 -7.05 -9.64
N HIS A 31 -8.69 -6.29 -9.58
CA HIS A 31 -8.78 -5.01 -10.26
C HIS A 31 -7.63 -4.07 -9.86
N PRO A 32 -6.77 -3.61 -10.79
CA PRO A 32 -5.51 -2.95 -10.48
C PRO A 32 -5.67 -1.44 -10.24
N SER A 33 -6.84 -0.97 -9.83
CA SER A 33 -7.05 0.47 -9.68
C SER A 33 -6.52 0.96 -8.34
N ILE A 34 -5.52 1.84 -8.40
CA ILE A 34 -4.94 2.47 -7.21
C ILE A 34 -5.99 3.36 -6.52
N VAL A 35 -6.78 4.11 -7.27
CA VAL A 35 -7.83 4.98 -6.69
C VAL A 35 -8.88 4.14 -5.98
N ARG A 36 -9.35 3.04 -6.60
CA ARG A 36 -10.26 2.08 -5.96
C ARG A 36 -9.66 1.53 -4.67
N HIS A 37 -8.36 1.19 -4.69
CA HIS A 37 -7.64 0.66 -3.54
C HIS A 37 -7.57 1.65 -2.38
N VAL A 38 -7.00 2.84 -2.63
CA VAL A 38 -6.75 3.90 -1.63
C VAL A 38 -8.05 4.44 -1.02
N LEU A 39 -9.08 4.65 -1.85
CA LEU A 39 -10.40 5.10 -1.36
C LEU A 39 -11.20 3.97 -0.70
N TYR A 40 -10.65 2.76 -0.65
CA TYR A 40 -11.31 1.58 -0.09
C TYR A 40 -12.68 1.29 -0.70
N LEU A 41 -12.86 1.61 -1.99
CA LEU A 41 -14.12 1.39 -2.71
C LEU A 41 -14.38 -0.11 -2.85
N GLY A 42 -15.57 -0.56 -2.43
CA GLY A 42 -15.93 -1.98 -2.33
C GLY A 42 -15.84 -2.55 -0.91
N GLY A 43 -15.22 -1.82 0.03
CA GLY A 43 -15.28 -2.13 1.45
C GLY A 43 -14.52 -3.39 1.89
N PRO A 44 -14.85 -3.93 3.09
CA PRO A 44 -14.26 -5.14 3.65
C PRO A 44 -14.37 -6.36 2.74
N GLY A 45 -13.32 -7.19 2.71
CA GLY A 45 -13.28 -8.42 1.90
C GLY A 45 -13.05 -8.19 0.40
N ARG A 46 -12.92 -6.94 -0.05
CA ARG A 46 -12.63 -6.64 -1.45
C ARG A 46 -11.27 -7.17 -1.86
N SER A 47 -11.26 -8.01 -2.89
CA SER A 47 -10.05 -8.46 -3.58
C SER A 47 -9.21 -7.28 -4.10
N THR A 48 -7.89 -7.34 -3.93
CA THR A 48 -6.93 -6.32 -4.36
C THR A 48 -5.55 -6.92 -4.59
N PRO A 49 -4.77 -6.41 -5.57
CA PRO A 49 -3.40 -6.85 -5.76
C PRO A 49 -2.40 -6.02 -4.94
N TYR A 50 -2.87 -5.27 -3.93
CA TYR A 50 -2.07 -4.30 -3.20
C TYR A 50 -2.17 -4.45 -1.69
N HIS A 51 -1.03 -4.29 -1.02
CA HIS A 51 -0.99 -3.93 0.39
C HIS A 51 -0.57 -2.48 0.58
N SER A 52 -1.40 -1.74 1.32
CA SER A 52 -1.05 -0.42 1.84
C SER A 52 -0.07 -0.56 3.00
N THR A 53 0.94 0.29 3.00
CA THR A 53 1.94 0.41 4.06
C THR A 53 2.19 1.89 4.35
N SER A 54 2.71 2.22 5.53
CA SER A 54 3.00 3.59 5.97
C SER A 54 4.45 3.73 6.41
N GLU A 55 5.02 4.92 6.24
CA GLU A 55 6.28 5.31 6.87
C GLU A 55 6.17 5.36 8.42
N GLU A 56 4.94 5.50 8.95
CA GLU A 56 4.67 5.75 10.37
C GLU A 56 3.99 4.55 11.04
N ARG A 57 4.58 4.05 12.12
CA ARG A 57 4.05 2.89 12.87
C ARG A 57 2.72 3.21 13.53
N GLU A 58 2.57 4.42 14.03
CA GLU A 58 1.38 4.92 14.71
C GLU A 58 0.20 4.99 13.73
N VAL A 59 0.45 5.41 12.49
CA VAL A 59 -0.55 5.39 11.43
C VAL A 59 -1.01 3.96 11.15
N ALA A 60 -0.06 3.04 10.97
CA ALA A 60 -0.36 1.62 10.79
C ALA A 60 -1.19 1.04 11.96
N ALA A 61 -0.90 1.41 13.21
CA ALA A 61 -1.63 0.94 14.38
C ALA A 61 -3.12 1.29 14.34
N MET A 62 -3.50 2.44 13.78
CA MET A 62 -4.92 2.81 13.64
C MET A 62 -5.71 1.85 12.74
N PHE A 63 -5.03 1.17 11.80
CA PHE A 63 -5.65 0.24 10.85
C PHE A 63 -5.59 -1.22 11.30
N ALA A 64 -4.78 -1.55 12.32
CA ALA A 64 -4.64 -2.91 12.82
C ALA A 64 -5.93 -3.47 13.45
N LYS A 65 -6.86 -2.62 13.91
CA LYS A 65 -8.11 -3.00 14.59
C LYS A 65 -7.91 -4.11 15.64
N ARG A 66 -8.18 -5.38 15.29
CA ARG A 66 -8.06 -6.58 16.16
C ARG A 66 -6.80 -7.43 15.89
N GLY A 67 -5.98 -7.06 14.92
CA GLY A 67 -4.73 -7.74 14.61
C GLY A 67 -3.53 -6.98 15.16
N ARG A 68 -2.47 -6.86 14.35
CA ARG A 68 -1.18 -6.28 14.77
C ARG A 68 -0.61 -5.31 13.75
N VAL A 69 0.41 -4.60 14.17
CA VAL A 69 1.27 -3.85 13.24
C VAL A 69 2.37 -4.76 12.75
N TRP A 70 2.34 -5.01 11.45
CA TRP A 70 3.38 -5.70 10.71
C TRP A 70 4.45 -4.71 10.26
N ARG A 71 5.69 -5.16 10.24
CA ARG A 71 6.84 -4.42 9.74
C ARG A 71 7.34 -5.07 8.46
N THR A 72 7.83 -4.27 7.52
CA THR A 72 8.53 -4.75 6.33
C THR A 72 9.64 -3.77 5.92
N ALA A 73 10.42 -4.18 4.93
CA ALA A 73 11.41 -3.35 4.27
C ALA A 73 11.30 -3.53 2.76
N VAL A 74 11.60 -2.47 2.00
CA VAL A 74 11.52 -2.50 0.53
C VAL A 74 12.43 -3.57 -0.07
N SER A 75 13.57 -3.85 0.55
CA SER A 75 14.46 -4.95 0.16
C SER A 75 13.80 -6.33 0.28
N ARG A 76 13.00 -6.58 1.33
CA ARG A 76 12.26 -7.83 1.52
C ARG A 76 11.19 -7.99 0.44
N ALA A 77 10.41 -6.94 0.17
CA ALA A 77 9.44 -6.94 -0.92
C ALA A 77 10.10 -7.27 -2.27
N LYS A 78 11.22 -6.60 -2.59
CA LYS A 78 11.97 -6.87 -3.82
C LYS A 78 12.52 -8.29 -3.90
N ALA A 79 13.01 -8.85 -2.81
CA ALA A 79 13.49 -10.24 -2.75
C ALA A 79 12.39 -11.25 -3.11
N GLN A 80 11.13 -10.92 -2.79
CA GLN A 80 9.95 -11.71 -3.13
C GLN A 80 9.28 -11.27 -4.46
N GLN A 81 9.99 -10.47 -5.27
CA GLN A 81 9.51 -9.94 -6.56
C GLN A 81 8.23 -9.11 -6.45
N VAL A 82 7.91 -8.61 -5.25
CA VAL A 82 6.82 -7.68 -5.00
C VAL A 82 7.29 -6.26 -5.34
N GLU A 83 6.50 -5.57 -6.15
CA GLU A 83 6.82 -4.21 -6.60
C GLU A 83 6.48 -3.19 -5.53
N HIS A 84 7.45 -2.35 -5.16
CA HIS A 84 7.22 -1.21 -4.28
C HIS A 84 6.88 0.02 -5.12
N ILE A 85 5.70 0.61 -4.87
CA ILE A 85 5.33 1.93 -5.40
C ILE A 85 5.50 2.91 -4.25
N SER A 86 6.49 3.80 -4.38
CA SER A 86 6.80 4.76 -3.31
C SER A 86 5.68 5.78 -3.13
N ARG A 87 5.58 6.41 -1.95
CA ARG A 87 4.68 7.54 -1.74
C ARG A 87 4.84 8.61 -2.80
N LEU A 88 6.07 8.97 -3.15
CA LEU A 88 6.33 9.97 -4.19
C LEU A 88 5.79 9.53 -5.55
N ASP A 89 5.99 8.27 -5.93
CA ASP A 89 5.46 7.72 -7.19
C ASP A 89 3.92 7.67 -7.17
N LEU A 90 3.31 7.24 -6.07
CA LEU A 90 1.84 7.25 -5.90
C LEU A 90 1.27 8.66 -6.05
N LEU A 91 1.90 9.65 -5.42
CA LEU A 91 1.53 11.06 -5.58
C LEU A 91 1.79 11.56 -7.00
N GLY A 92 2.78 11.03 -7.72
CA GLY A 92 2.96 11.28 -9.14
C GLY A 92 1.79 10.78 -9.99
N LEU A 93 1.31 9.57 -9.69
CA LEU A 93 0.17 8.93 -10.38
C LEU A 93 -1.16 9.59 -10.06
N LEU A 94 -1.33 10.16 -8.86
CA LEU A 94 -2.56 10.79 -8.36
C LEU A 94 -2.59 12.31 -8.65
N LYS A 95 -2.51 12.68 -9.93
CA LYS A 95 -2.63 14.07 -10.42
C LYS A 95 -3.74 14.18 -11.47
N GLY A 96 -4.52 15.26 -11.45
CA GLY A 96 -5.63 15.46 -12.39
C GLY A 96 -6.63 14.30 -12.37
N LYS A 97 -6.84 13.62 -13.50
CA LYS A 97 -7.67 12.39 -13.60
C LYS A 97 -6.89 11.10 -13.32
N GLY A 98 -5.68 11.22 -12.77
CA GLY A 98 -4.78 10.12 -12.50
C GLY A 98 -4.11 9.57 -13.77
N HIS A 99 -3.01 8.83 -13.57
CA HIS A 99 -2.23 8.22 -14.64
C HIS A 99 -2.01 6.72 -14.41
N GLY A 100 -1.86 5.95 -15.49
CA GLY A 100 -1.64 4.50 -15.43
C GLY A 100 -2.72 3.78 -14.60
N ALA A 101 -2.29 3.00 -13.61
CA ALA A 101 -3.17 2.28 -12.68
C ALA A 101 -4.01 3.20 -11.77
N ALA A 102 -3.71 4.50 -11.71
CA ALA A 102 -4.50 5.49 -10.97
C ALA A 102 -5.49 6.27 -11.86
N LYS A 103 -5.58 6.00 -13.16
CA LYS A 103 -6.54 6.67 -14.06
C LYS A 103 -7.97 6.43 -13.58
N TRP A 104 -8.73 7.51 -13.41
CA TRP A 104 -10.07 7.49 -12.85
C TRP A 104 -10.98 8.56 -13.48
N LYS A 105 -12.30 8.35 -13.44
CA LYS A 105 -13.26 9.24 -14.12
C LYS A 105 -13.35 10.61 -13.45
N SER A 106 -13.32 10.63 -12.12
CA SER A 106 -13.47 11.84 -11.30
C SER A 106 -12.12 12.36 -10.80
N ALA A 107 -11.73 13.56 -11.24
CA ALA A 107 -10.53 14.24 -10.72
C ALA A 107 -10.66 14.59 -9.23
N PHE A 108 -11.89 14.81 -8.75
CA PHE A 108 -12.15 15.03 -7.32
C PHE A 108 -11.82 13.81 -6.49
N GLU A 109 -12.23 12.61 -6.92
CA GLU A 109 -11.92 11.36 -6.21
C GLU A 109 -10.41 11.05 -6.25
N VAL A 110 -9.73 11.35 -7.36
CA VAL A 110 -8.26 11.25 -7.44
C VAL A 110 -7.60 12.18 -6.42
N LEU A 111 -8.10 13.41 -6.28
CA LEU A 111 -7.59 14.36 -5.28
C LEU A 111 -7.86 13.87 -3.84
N GLN A 112 -9.02 13.25 -3.57
CA GLN A 112 -9.28 12.64 -2.26
C GLN A 112 -8.32 11.48 -1.99
N ALA A 113 -8.10 10.60 -2.96
CA ALA A 113 -7.14 9.50 -2.84
C ALA A 113 -5.72 10.03 -2.57
N ARG A 114 -5.31 11.08 -3.28
CA ARG A 114 -4.05 11.78 -3.06
C ARG A 114 -3.92 12.27 -1.61
N ARG A 115 -4.95 12.93 -1.09
CA ARG A 115 -4.96 13.43 0.30
C ARG A 115 -4.83 12.31 1.31
N TYR A 116 -5.41 11.14 1.07
CA TYR A 116 -5.22 9.97 1.94
C TYR A 116 -3.78 9.44 1.89
N VAL A 117 -3.19 9.35 0.69
CA VAL A 117 -1.78 8.96 0.55
C VAL A 117 -0.85 9.93 1.29
N GLU A 118 -1.10 11.23 1.18
CA GLU A 118 -0.34 12.27 1.89
C GLU A 118 -0.54 12.17 3.41
N ARG A 119 -1.78 12.03 3.86
CA ARG A 119 -2.14 11.98 5.28
C ARG A 119 -1.56 10.77 5.99
N TRP A 120 -1.50 9.63 5.31
CA TRP A 120 -1.10 8.36 5.90
C TRP A 120 0.32 7.94 5.55
N SER A 121 1.08 8.82 4.89
CA SER A 121 2.43 8.54 4.41
C SER A 121 2.46 7.20 3.64
N GLU A 122 1.47 6.98 2.76
CA GLU A 122 1.16 5.66 2.20
C GLU A 122 2.13 5.27 1.07
N HIS A 123 2.54 4.00 1.10
CA HIS A 123 3.21 3.29 0.01
C HIS A 123 2.40 2.03 -0.34
N LEU A 124 2.51 1.56 -1.59
CA LEU A 124 1.89 0.31 -2.01
C LEU A 124 2.94 -0.77 -2.28
N LEU A 125 2.64 -1.98 -1.82
CA LEU A 125 3.26 -3.21 -2.29
C LEU A 125 2.33 -3.86 -3.29
N SER A 126 2.78 -3.97 -4.55
CA SER A 126 2.04 -4.45 -5.71
C SER A 126 2.46 -5.87 -6.05
N TYR A 127 1.51 -6.79 -5.97
CA TYR A 127 1.71 -8.22 -6.23
C TYR A 127 1.41 -8.59 -7.67
N ARG A 128 1.02 -7.64 -8.52
CA ARG A 128 0.61 -7.85 -9.94
C ARG A 128 1.66 -8.54 -10.81
N LYS A 129 2.94 -8.56 -10.40
CA LYS A 129 4.02 -9.27 -11.11
C LYS A 129 4.09 -10.76 -10.77
N LEU A 130 3.38 -11.18 -9.73
CA LEU A 130 3.17 -12.57 -9.37
C LEU A 130 1.87 -12.97 -10.07
N ASP A 131 1.93 -13.96 -10.95
CA ASP A 131 0.82 -14.41 -11.81
C ASP A 131 -0.05 -15.49 -11.14
N ASP A 132 0.24 -15.81 -9.89
CA ASP A 132 -0.40 -16.83 -9.07
C ASP A 132 -0.76 -16.29 -7.68
N GLU A 133 -2.00 -16.53 -7.26
CA GLU A 133 -2.55 -16.10 -5.97
C GLU A 133 -1.89 -16.82 -4.79
N ALA A 134 -1.57 -18.11 -4.94
CA ALA A 134 -0.90 -18.87 -3.89
C ALA A 134 0.52 -18.30 -3.65
N ARG A 135 1.28 -18.07 -4.73
CA ARG A 135 2.58 -17.39 -4.67
C ARG A 135 2.49 -15.98 -4.11
N ALA A 136 1.48 -15.19 -4.49
CA ALA A 136 1.30 -13.84 -3.98
C ALA A 136 0.98 -13.82 -2.48
N SER A 137 0.14 -14.74 -2.02
CA SER A 137 -0.20 -14.91 -0.60
C SER A 137 1.00 -15.36 0.22
N GLU A 138 1.81 -16.29 -0.30
CA GLU A 138 3.04 -16.74 0.37
C GLU A 138 4.07 -15.61 0.44
N ALA A 139 4.29 -14.87 -0.66
CA ALA A 139 5.14 -13.69 -0.66
C ALA A 139 4.66 -12.65 0.37
N ALA A 140 3.35 -12.43 0.49
CA ALA A 140 2.80 -11.52 1.50
C ALA A 140 3.15 -11.96 2.94
N ARG A 141 3.10 -13.25 3.25
CA ARG A 141 3.51 -13.77 4.56
C ARG A 141 4.99 -13.61 4.84
N GLN A 142 5.85 -13.77 3.83
CA GLN A 142 7.31 -13.72 4.02
C GLN A 142 7.89 -12.30 4.15
N ILE A 143 7.23 -11.30 3.55
CA ILE A 143 7.73 -9.92 3.58
C ILE A 143 7.38 -9.17 4.87
N PHE A 144 6.37 -9.62 5.61
CA PHE A 144 5.90 -8.98 6.84
C PHE A 144 6.34 -9.76 8.09
N GLU A 145 6.78 -9.04 9.12
CA GLU A 145 7.18 -9.57 10.44
C GLU A 145 6.45 -8.86 11.60
#